data_AF-T1XK93-F1
#
_entry.id   AF-T1XK93-F1
#
_cell.length_a   1.000
_cell.length_b   1.000
_cell.length_c   1.000
_cell.angle_alpha   90.00
_cell.angle_beta   90.00
_cell.angle_gamma   90.00
#
_symmetry.space_group_name_H-M   'P 1'
#
loop_
_entity.id
_entity.type
_entity.pdbx_description
1 polymer ?
#
loop_
_entity_poly.entity_id
_entity_poly.type
_entity_poly.pdbx_seq_one_letter_code
_entity_poly.pdbx_strand_id
1 'polypeptide(L)'
;MGIALGIVGYGEVGGIFGRGLLHKEGIETVWAWDLKFADSDGGAAARAAAEADGLRVASGMQALCAAADLLISAVTASSTFAVAEEAARHARVGMRFLDLNSASPGTKQRAGAVLEAAGVGYVEAGVMTSVPPYGIRVPMLLGGAQAEALAATLCAWGMDARAVSERLGVASAIKMSRSIMIKGLEALVIESYTTARRYGVEAHVLPTLAETFPQIDWERQGAYFFSRVVQHGKRRAEEMREAAQTVRETGFEPFMAAAIADKQDWVAQQARTGLFDGLDGKSPWQDYADRLIGAGQGGEK
;
A
#
# COMPACT_ATOMS: atom_id res chain seq x y z
N MET A 1 17.22 12.91 -25.10
CA MET A 1 16.75 13.82 -24.02
C MET A 1 16.26 12.93 -22.91
N GLY A 2 16.79 13.09 -21.71
CA GLY A 2 16.22 12.40 -20.56
C GLY A 2 15.03 13.18 -20.00
N ILE A 3 14.41 12.64 -18.97
CA ILE A 3 13.23 13.21 -18.32
C ILE A 3 13.53 13.52 -16.85
N ALA A 4 12.77 14.44 -16.29
CA ALA A 4 12.74 14.67 -14.85
C ALA A 4 11.58 13.90 -14.20
N LEU A 5 11.87 13.19 -13.12
CA LEU A 5 10.86 12.52 -12.30
C LEU A 5 10.50 13.33 -11.07
N GLY A 6 9.26 13.19 -10.60
CA GLY A 6 8.82 13.72 -9.31
C GLY A 6 8.16 12.65 -8.45
N ILE A 7 8.68 12.40 -7.26
CA ILE A 7 8.06 11.52 -6.26
C ILE A 7 7.14 12.35 -5.37
N VAL A 8 5.86 12.00 -5.33
CA VAL A 8 4.89 12.58 -4.39
C VAL A 8 4.66 11.61 -3.25
N GLY A 9 5.03 12.03 -2.03
CA GLY A 9 5.10 11.19 -0.84
C GLY A 9 6.48 10.58 -0.68
N TYR A 10 7.26 11.05 0.28
CA TYR A 10 8.60 10.58 0.62
C TYR A 10 8.57 9.68 1.88
N GLY A 11 7.65 8.73 1.88
CA GLY A 11 7.65 7.62 2.83
C GLY A 11 8.57 6.49 2.40
N GLU A 12 8.40 5.30 3.00
CA GLU A 12 9.19 4.10 2.65
C GLU A 12 9.14 3.79 1.14
N VAL A 13 7.95 3.72 0.55
CA VAL A 13 7.77 3.41 -0.88
C VAL A 13 8.34 4.52 -1.76
N GLY A 14 8.02 5.78 -1.47
CA GLY A 14 8.53 6.92 -2.23
C GLY A 14 10.06 7.00 -2.22
N GLY A 15 10.69 6.82 -1.06
CA GLY A 15 12.14 6.79 -0.94
C GLY A 15 12.79 5.62 -1.70
N ILE A 16 12.16 4.43 -1.69
CA ILE A 16 12.62 3.27 -2.47
C ILE A 16 12.57 3.56 -3.97
N PHE A 17 11.46 4.11 -4.46
CA PHE A 17 11.30 4.44 -5.88
C PHE A 17 12.23 5.57 -6.29
N GLY A 18 12.35 6.62 -5.48
CA GLY A 18 13.28 7.72 -5.71
C GLY A 18 14.72 7.21 -5.89
N ARG A 19 15.24 6.47 -4.91
CA ARG A 19 16.59 5.90 -4.98
C ARG A 19 16.77 4.90 -6.12
N GLY A 20 15.78 4.04 -6.35
CA GLY A 20 15.89 2.98 -7.37
C GLY A 20 15.85 3.52 -8.80
N LEU A 21 15.25 4.69 -9.01
CA LEU A 21 15.14 5.35 -10.31
C LEU A 21 16.27 6.37 -10.56
N LEU A 22 17.00 6.79 -9.52
CA LEU A 22 18.22 7.56 -9.71
C LEU A 22 19.19 6.82 -10.63
N HIS A 23 19.80 7.59 -11.53
CA HIS A 23 20.82 7.13 -12.47
C HIS A 23 20.36 6.08 -13.50
N LYS A 24 19.05 5.79 -13.62
CA LYS A 24 18.56 5.01 -14.75
C LYS A 24 18.75 5.79 -16.04
N GLU A 25 19.03 5.06 -17.10
CA GLU A 25 19.20 5.65 -18.43
C GLU A 25 17.94 6.43 -18.82
N GLY A 26 18.13 7.66 -19.32
CA GLY A 26 17.04 8.55 -19.67
C GLY A 26 16.39 9.29 -18.49
N ILE A 27 16.86 9.13 -17.26
CA ILE A 27 16.43 9.94 -16.11
C ILE A 27 17.53 10.95 -15.77
N GLU A 28 17.22 12.24 -15.92
CA GLU A 28 18.16 13.34 -15.65
C GLU A 28 18.16 13.74 -14.18
N THR A 29 16.97 13.86 -13.60
CA THR A 29 16.80 14.28 -12.20
C THR A 29 15.60 13.57 -11.58
N VAL A 30 15.68 13.36 -10.27
CA VAL A 30 14.55 12.89 -9.47
C VAL A 30 14.30 13.90 -8.36
N TRP A 31 13.09 14.45 -8.37
CA TRP A 31 12.59 15.37 -7.36
C TRP A 31 11.70 14.63 -6.36
N ALA A 32 11.56 15.17 -5.15
CA ALA A 32 10.65 14.67 -4.14
C ALA A 32 9.85 15.83 -3.51
N TRP A 33 8.57 15.55 -3.24
CA TRP A 33 7.70 16.37 -2.40
C TRP A 33 6.98 15.48 -1.40
N ASP A 34 6.93 15.91 -0.14
CA ASP A 34 6.11 15.30 0.90
C ASP A 34 5.49 16.43 1.74
N LEU A 35 4.25 16.26 2.18
CA LEU A 35 3.58 17.24 3.05
C LEU A 35 4.39 17.52 4.32
N LYS A 36 5.10 16.52 4.86
CA LYS A 36 5.98 16.67 6.03
C LYS A 36 7.17 17.57 5.75
N PHE A 37 7.55 17.79 4.49
CA PHE A 37 8.59 18.78 4.16
C PHE A 37 8.12 20.20 4.47
N ALA A 38 6.84 20.48 4.59
CA ALA A 38 6.35 21.80 5.00
C ALA A 38 6.32 21.98 6.53
N ASP A 39 6.51 20.90 7.30
CA ASP A 39 6.43 20.94 8.77
C ASP A 39 7.61 21.71 9.36
N SER A 40 7.32 22.62 10.30
CA SER A 40 8.34 23.31 11.08
C SER A 40 9.09 22.33 11.98
N ASP A 41 8.41 21.30 12.49
CA ASP A 41 8.95 20.31 13.40
C ASP A 41 9.20 18.98 12.68
N GLY A 42 10.47 18.71 12.36
CA GLY A 42 10.89 17.47 11.70
C GLY A 42 10.94 17.53 10.16
N GLY A 43 10.32 18.54 9.53
CA GLY A 43 10.41 18.74 8.08
C GLY A 43 11.85 18.94 7.58
N ALA A 44 12.71 19.57 8.37
CA ALA A 44 14.14 19.71 8.05
C ALA A 44 14.85 18.36 7.95
N ALA A 45 14.60 17.44 8.88
CA ALA A 45 15.19 16.11 8.86
C ALA A 45 14.67 15.29 7.67
N ALA A 46 13.37 15.38 7.35
CA ALA A 46 12.78 14.70 6.21
C ALA A 46 13.36 15.21 4.87
N ARG A 47 13.55 16.53 4.72
CA ARG A 47 14.20 17.13 3.54
C ARG A 47 15.66 16.67 3.42
N ALA A 48 16.41 16.75 4.51
CA ALA A 48 17.81 16.31 4.54
C ALA A 48 17.95 14.82 4.19
N ALA A 49 17.01 13.97 4.62
CA ALA A 49 16.99 12.56 4.25
C ALA A 49 16.75 12.34 2.75
N ALA A 50 15.88 13.14 2.11
CA ALA A 50 15.68 13.10 0.66
C ALA A 50 16.91 13.58 -0.12
N GLU A 51 17.56 14.64 0.35
CA GLU A 51 18.81 15.15 -0.24
C GLU A 51 19.96 14.15 -0.09
N ALA A 52 20.09 13.51 1.07
CA ALA A 52 21.09 12.47 1.33
C ALA A 52 20.90 11.24 0.42
N ASP A 53 19.65 10.95 0.05
CA ASP A 53 19.31 9.92 -0.93
C ASP A 53 19.57 10.36 -2.38
N GLY A 54 20.05 11.59 -2.61
CA GLY A 54 20.38 12.14 -3.93
C GLY A 54 19.21 12.80 -4.66
N LEU A 55 18.07 12.98 -3.99
CA LEU A 55 16.88 13.59 -4.58
C LEU A 55 16.89 15.11 -4.42
N ARG A 56 16.31 15.81 -5.39
CA ARG A 56 16.05 17.25 -5.28
C ARG A 56 14.75 17.48 -4.51
N VAL A 57 14.77 18.36 -3.51
CA VAL A 57 13.57 18.67 -2.72
C VAL A 57 12.78 19.80 -3.39
N ALA A 58 11.52 19.55 -3.72
CA ALA A 58 10.60 20.59 -4.16
C ALA A 58 10.03 21.35 -2.94
N SER A 59 9.77 22.65 -3.09
CA SER A 59 9.16 23.47 -2.04
C SER A 59 7.64 23.30 -1.91
N GLY A 60 7.02 22.58 -2.85
CA GLY A 60 5.58 22.34 -2.93
C GLY A 60 5.20 21.60 -4.20
N MET A 61 3.92 21.20 -4.32
CA MET A 61 3.39 20.54 -5.51
C MET A 61 3.57 21.40 -6.78
N GLN A 62 3.42 22.72 -6.68
CA GLN A 62 3.66 23.64 -7.81
C GLN A 62 5.10 23.55 -8.34
N ALA A 63 6.09 23.62 -7.45
CA ALA A 63 7.50 23.51 -7.81
C ALA A 63 7.81 22.12 -8.41
N LEU A 64 7.20 21.07 -7.86
CA LEU A 64 7.36 19.72 -8.39
C LEU A 64 6.80 19.58 -9.81
N CYS A 65 5.58 20.07 -10.06
CA CYS A 65 4.95 20.02 -11.39
C CYS A 65 5.71 20.85 -12.42
N ALA A 66 6.31 21.97 -12.01
CA ALA A 66 7.16 22.78 -12.87
C ALA A 66 8.44 22.05 -13.30
N ALA A 67 8.97 21.17 -12.44
CA ALA A 67 10.27 20.53 -12.65
C ALA A 67 10.20 19.12 -13.27
N ALA A 68 9.11 18.37 -13.07
CA ALA A 68 9.02 16.95 -13.43
C ALA A 68 8.09 16.69 -14.63
N ASP A 69 8.45 15.74 -15.48
CA ASP A 69 7.66 15.29 -16.64
C ASP A 69 6.76 14.08 -16.32
N LEU A 70 7.21 13.24 -15.36
CA LEU A 70 6.45 12.13 -14.82
C LEU A 70 6.41 12.22 -13.29
N LEU A 71 5.20 12.30 -12.74
CA LEU A 71 4.98 12.17 -11.29
C LEU A 71 4.68 10.71 -10.93
N ILE A 72 5.28 10.26 -9.83
CA ILE A 72 5.04 8.95 -9.20
C ILE A 72 4.45 9.22 -7.82
N SER A 73 3.18 8.89 -7.62
CA SER A 73 2.49 9.12 -6.36
C SER A 73 2.48 7.87 -5.48
N ALA A 74 3.08 8.00 -4.30
CA ALA A 74 3.19 6.96 -3.27
C ALA A 74 2.82 7.54 -1.89
N VAL A 75 1.58 7.99 -1.76
CA VAL A 75 0.97 8.52 -0.54
C VAL A 75 0.02 7.48 0.10
N THR A 76 -0.63 7.87 1.20
CA THR A 76 -1.67 7.02 1.80
C THR A 76 -2.89 6.91 0.89
N ALA A 77 -3.63 5.81 1.00
CA ALA A 77 -4.82 5.59 0.17
C ALA A 77 -5.85 6.73 0.29
N SER A 78 -6.08 7.22 1.51
CA SER A 78 -6.98 8.33 1.80
C SER A 78 -6.58 9.66 1.15
N SER A 79 -5.30 9.84 0.81
CA SER A 79 -4.77 11.07 0.23
C SER A 79 -4.76 11.05 -1.31
N THR A 80 -5.08 9.92 -1.93
CA THR A 80 -4.99 9.71 -3.39
C THR A 80 -5.70 10.80 -4.19
N PHE A 81 -6.97 11.06 -3.87
CA PHE A 81 -7.76 12.04 -4.61
C PHE A 81 -7.29 13.49 -4.36
N ALA A 82 -7.03 13.85 -3.10
CA ALA A 82 -6.58 15.19 -2.74
C ALA A 82 -5.24 15.56 -3.41
N VAL A 83 -4.31 14.60 -3.51
CA VAL A 83 -3.04 14.78 -4.21
C VAL A 83 -3.24 14.96 -5.73
N ALA A 84 -4.17 14.21 -6.32
CA ALA A 84 -4.50 14.38 -7.74
C ALA A 84 -5.12 15.76 -8.01
N GLU A 85 -6.02 16.24 -7.14
CA GLU A 85 -6.59 17.59 -7.23
C GLU A 85 -5.52 18.68 -7.08
N GLU A 86 -4.60 18.53 -6.12
CA GLU A 86 -3.51 19.49 -5.93
C GLU A 86 -2.58 19.53 -7.13
N ALA A 87 -2.19 18.36 -7.65
CA ALA A 87 -1.35 18.26 -8.83
C ALA A 87 -2.02 18.87 -10.07
N ALA A 88 -3.32 18.63 -10.29
CA ALA A 88 -4.05 19.17 -11.43
C ALA A 88 -4.10 20.71 -11.47
N ARG A 89 -4.02 21.40 -10.32
CA ARG A 89 -3.95 22.88 -10.26
C ARG A 89 -2.65 23.46 -10.81
N HIS A 90 -1.59 22.65 -10.87
CA HIS A 90 -0.24 23.09 -11.23
C HIS A 90 0.36 22.31 -12.39
N ALA A 91 -0.33 21.29 -12.88
CA ALA A 91 0.17 20.39 -13.88
C ALA A 91 0.42 21.09 -15.22
N ARG A 92 1.43 20.61 -15.94
CA ARG A 92 1.72 21.01 -17.32
C ARG A 92 1.06 20.01 -18.26
N VAL A 93 0.44 20.50 -19.33
CA VAL A 93 -0.11 19.65 -20.38
C VAL A 93 0.98 18.74 -20.93
N GLY A 94 0.67 17.45 -21.09
CA GLY A 94 1.60 16.43 -21.56
C GLY A 94 2.43 15.76 -20.46
N MET A 95 2.32 16.20 -19.19
CA MET A 95 2.87 15.44 -18.07
C MET A 95 2.19 14.08 -17.94
N ARG A 96 2.89 13.14 -17.30
CA ARG A 96 2.34 11.83 -16.92
C ARG A 96 2.26 11.70 -15.40
N PHE A 97 1.32 10.91 -14.92
CA PHE A 97 1.10 10.64 -13.50
C PHE A 97 0.88 9.14 -13.29
N LEU A 98 1.83 8.49 -12.60
CA LEU A 98 1.76 7.10 -12.19
C LEU A 98 1.30 7.02 -10.73
N ASP A 99 0.12 6.46 -10.50
CA ASP A 99 -0.49 6.41 -9.17
C ASP A 99 -0.40 5.02 -8.52
N LEU A 100 0.50 4.88 -7.54
CA LEU A 100 0.80 3.62 -6.84
C LEU A 100 -0.10 3.39 -5.62
N ASN A 101 -0.95 4.36 -5.30
CA ASN A 101 -1.69 4.38 -4.05
C ASN A 101 -2.69 3.20 -3.97
N SER A 102 -2.86 2.62 -2.78
CA SER A 102 -3.81 1.52 -2.54
C SER A 102 -5.25 2.02 -2.41
N ALA A 103 -5.79 2.72 -3.39
CA ALA A 103 -7.15 3.27 -3.38
C ALA A 103 -8.13 2.48 -4.26
N SER A 104 -9.44 2.62 -3.99
CA SER A 104 -10.52 1.97 -4.73
C SER A 104 -10.54 2.35 -6.22
N PRO A 105 -11.13 1.51 -7.10
CA PRO A 105 -11.36 1.83 -8.51
C PRO A 105 -12.04 3.19 -8.71
N GLY A 106 -13.12 3.46 -7.97
CA GLY A 106 -13.83 4.74 -8.06
C GLY A 106 -12.96 5.93 -7.64
N THR A 107 -12.08 5.77 -6.66
CA THR A 107 -11.13 6.82 -6.28
C THR A 107 -10.08 7.07 -7.35
N LYS A 108 -9.52 6.02 -7.97
CA LYS A 108 -8.58 6.14 -9.10
C LYS A 108 -9.22 6.80 -10.32
N GLN A 109 -10.47 6.46 -10.62
CA GLN A 109 -11.22 7.07 -11.72
C GLN A 109 -11.46 8.57 -11.49
N ARG A 110 -11.86 8.97 -10.28
CA ARG A 110 -12.00 10.40 -9.94
C ARG A 110 -10.68 11.16 -10.02
N ALA A 111 -9.59 10.58 -9.49
CA ALA A 111 -8.26 11.16 -9.58
C ALA A 111 -7.81 11.33 -11.04
N GLY A 112 -8.01 10.29 -11.86
CA GLY A 112 -7.74 10.32 -13.29
C GLY A 112 -8.53 11.40 -14.01
N ALA A 113 -9.85 11.51 -13.77
CA ALA A 113 -10.69 12.51 -14.42
C ALA A 113 -10.21 13.95 -14.19
N VAL A 114 -9.80 14.29 -12.96
CA VAL A 114 -9.31 15.63 -12.62
C VAL A 114 -7.95 15.93 -13.28
N LEU A 115 -7.05 14.94 -13.33
CA LEU A 115 -5.74 15.09 -13.96
C LEU A 115 -5.83 15.13 -15.50
N GLU A 116 -6.65 14.28 -16.10
CA GLU A 116 -6.89 14.25 -17.54
C GLU A 116 -7.53 15.56 -18.03
N ALA A 117 -8.45 16.15 -17.25
CA ALA A 117 -9.01 17.47 -17.54
C ALA A 117 -7.94 18.59 -17.53
N ALA A 118 -6.85 18.41 -16.79
CA ALA A 118 -5.68 19.30 -16.80
C ALA A 118 -4.65 18.95 -17.90
N GLY A 119 -4.96 17.97 -18.78
CA GLY A 119 -4.08 17.54 -19.86
C GLY A 119 -2.93 16.62 -19.42
N VAL A 120 -3.07 15.95 -18.28
CA VAL A 120 -2.09 14.98 -17.75
C VAL A 120 -2.49 13.55 -18.11
N GLY A 121 -1.53 12.76 -18.57
CA GLY A 121 -1.71 11.32 -18.77
C GLY A 121 -1.71 10.57 -17.46
N TYR A 122 -2.87 10.12 -16.99
CA TYR A 122 -2.99 9.37 -15.74
C TYR A 122 -2.93 7.84 -15.97
N VAL A 123 -2.12 7.16 -15.16
CA VAL A 123 -2.01 5.70 -15.14
C VAL A 123 -2.13 5.21 -13.70
N GLU A 124 -3.13 4.38 -13.43
CA GLU A 124 -3.22 3.69 -12.14
C GLU A 124 -2.26 2.50 -12.08
N ALA A 125 -1.71 2.22 -10.90
CA ALA A 125 -0.92 1.03 -10.63
C ALA A 125 -1.50 0.20 -9.47
N GLY A 126 -1.80 -1.05 -9.76
CA GLY A 126 -2.02 -2.10 -8.78
C GLY A 126 -0.68 -2.70 -8.33
N VAL A 127 -0.08 -2.15 -7.26
CA VAL A 127 1.10 -2.77 -6.62
C VAL A 127 0.69 -4.08 -5.94
N MET A 128 1.21 -5.21 -6.43
CA MET A 128 0.66 -6.54 -6.11
C MET A 128 1.21 -7.18 -4.84
N THR A 129 2.30 -6.64 -4.29
CA THR A 129 2.96 -7.15 -3.08
C THR A 129 3.68 -6.03 -2.31
N SER A 130 4.30 -6.38 -1.18
CA SER A 130 5.14 -5.44 -0.43
C SER A 130 6.29 -4.94 -1.30
N VAL A 131 6.52 -3.62 -1.29
CA VAL A 131 7.60 -2.98 -2.07
C VAL A 131 9.01 -3.30 -1.55
N PRO A 132 9.32 -3.25 -0.23
CA PRO A 132 10.71 -3.34 0.24
C PRO A 132 11.52 -4.56 -0.25
N PRO A 133 10.96 -5.79 -0.32
CA PRO A 133 11.72 -6.95 -0.80
C PRO A 133 12.10 -6.89 -2.29
N TYR A 134 11.39 -6.09 -3.10
CA TYR A 134 11.57 -6.04 -4.55
C TYR A 134 12.11 -4.70 -5.06
N GLY A 135 12.02 -3.64 -4.25
CA GLY A 135 12.35 -2.29 -4.68
C GLY A 135 11.48 -1.84 -5.85
N ILE A 136 12.10 -1.21 -6.85
CA ILE A 136 11.41 -0.79 -8.09
C ILE A 136 10.99 -1.96 -8.99
N ARG A 137 11.42 -3.20 -8.70
CA ARG A 137 10.96 -4.42 -9.38
C ARG A 137 9.72 -5.03 -8.73
N VAL A 138 9.05 -4.30 -7.83
CA VAL A 138 7.77 -4.75 -7.28
C VAL A 138 6.78 -4.97 -8.44
N PRO A 139 6.13 -6.14 -8.55
CA PRO A 139 5.17 -6.40 -9.62
C PRO A 139 4.00 -5.42 -9.58
N MET A 140 3.75 -4.75 -10.70
CA MET A 140 2.66 -3.80 -10.86
C MET A 140 1.80 -4.12 -12.08
N LEU A 141 0.49 -4.07 -11.90
CA LEU A 141 -0.47 -4.06 -13.00
C LEU A 141 -0.89 -2.63 -13.28
N LEU A 142 -0.90 -2.21 -14.54
CA LEU A 142 -1.24 -0.84 -14.94
C LEU A 142 -2.57 -0.75 -15.66
N GLY A 143 -3.33 0.30 -15.37
CA GLY A 143 -4.60 0.62 -16.01
C GLY A 143 -4.65 2.06 -16.51
N GLY A 144 -5.37 2.29 -17.62
CA GLY A 144 -5.57 3.62 -18.21
C GLY A 144 -5.07 3.69 -19.66
N ALA A 145 -5.49 4.72 -20.40
CA ALA A 145 -5.23 4.82 -21.84
C ALA A 145 -3.73 4.85 -22.19
N GLN A 146 -2.88 5.33 -21.27
CA GLN A 146 -1.43 5.39 -21.45
C GLN A 146 -0.68 4.23 -20.77
N ALA A 147 -1.37 3.21 -20.24
CA ALA A 147 -0.75 2.14 -19.48
C ALA A 147 0.30 1.36 -20.29
N GLU A 148 0.01 1.02 -21.56
CA GLU A 148 0.94 0.26 -22.42
C GLU A 148 2.23 1.05 -22.69
N ALA A 149 2.09 2.32 -23.10
CA ALA A 149 3.23 3.18 -23.40
C ALA A 149 4.08 3.46 -22.14
N LEU A 150 3.44 3.67 -20.99
CA LEU A 150 4.17 3.87 -19.75
C LEU A 150 4.83 2.58 -19.27
N ALA A 151 4.16 1.41 -19.35
CA ALA A 151 4.74 0.12 -19.00
C ALA A 151 6.06 -0.13 -19.74
N ALA A 152 6.10 0.12 -21.06
CA ALA A 152 7.33 -0.01 -21.84
C ALA A 152 8.47 0.89 -21.31
N THR A 153 8.14 2.12 -20.90
CA THR A 153 9.11 3.05 -20.29
C THR A 153 9.61 2.53 -18.94
N LEU A 154 8.70 2.08 -18.06
CA LEU A 154 9.05 1.57 -16.73
C LEU A 154 9.90 0.30 -16.83
N CYS A 155 9.57 -0.61 -17.75
CA CYS A 155 10.34 -1.83 -18.01
C CYS A 155 11.75 -1.52 -18.51
N ALA A 156 11.94 -0.48 -19.33
CA ALA A 156 13.26 -0.02 -19.75
C ALA A 156 14.12 0.49 -18.56
N TRP A 157 13.49 1.01 -17.50
CA TRP A 157 14.17 1.32 -16.23
C TRP A 157 14.40 0.09 -15.33
N GLY A 158 13.98 -1.09 -15.79
CA GLY A 158 14.14 -2.36 -15.08
C GLY A 158 13.07 -2.60 -14.03
N MET A 159 11.87 -2.02 -14.18
CA MET A 159 10.71 -2.30 -13.33
C MET A 159 9.90 -3.49 -13.85
N ASP A 160 9.08 -4.09 -13.00
CA ASP A 160 8.13 -5.15 -13.38
C ASP A 160 6.72 -4.55 -13.49
N ALA A 161 6.43 -3.96 -14.65
CA ALA A 161 5.18 -3.27 -14.93
C ALA A 161 4.47 -3.86 -16.15
N ARG A 162 3.21 -4.25 -15.97
CA ARG A 162 2.40 -4.83 -17.04
C ARG A 162 1.09 -4.07 -17.20
N ALA A 163 0.83 -3.52 -18.39
CA ALA A 163 -0.48 -3.02 -18.72
C ALA A 163 -1.49 -4.17 -18.83
N VAL A 164 -2.66 -3.99 -18.20
CA VAL A 164 -3.73 -5.00 -18.19
C VAL A 164 -5.04 -4.46 -18.75
N SER A 165 -5.16 -3.15 -18.94
CA SER A 165 -6.39 -2.51 -19.39
C SER A 165 -6.14 -1.07 -19.81
N GLU A 166 -6.79 -0.62 -20.88
CA GLU A 166 -6.85 0.80 -21.25
C GLU A 166 -7.84 1.59 -20.37
N ARG A 167 -8.66 0.90 -19.57
CA ARG A 167 -9.62 1.51 -18.63
C ARG A 167 -9.03 1.65 -17.24
N LEU A 168 -9.26 2.81 -16.62
CA LEU A 168 -9.01 3.05 -15.20
C LEU A 168 -9.98 2.27 -14.31
N GLY A 169 -9.47 1.77 -13.19
CA GLY A 169 -10.19 0.98 -12.20
C GLY A 169 -9.95 -0.52 -12.31
N VAL A 170 -9.44 -1.04 -13.44
CA VAL A 170 -9.23 -2.48 -13.63
C VAL A 170 -8.04 -3.00 -12.83
N ALA A 171 -6.91 -2.28 -12.84
CA ALA A 171 -5.72 -2.71 -12.12
C ALA A 171 -5.93 -2.62 -10.59
N SER A 172 -6.58 -1.55 -10.13
CA SER A 172 -7.01 -1.42 -8.73
C SER A 172 -8.03 -2.49 -8.35
N ALA A 173 -9.03 -2.80 -9.19
CA ALA A 173 -10.01 -3.85 -8.91
C ALA A 173 -9.36 -5.24 -8.75
N ILE A 174 -8.38 -5.59 -9.60
CA ILE A 174 -7.61 -6.84 -9.47
C ILE A 174 -6.91 -6.91 -8.11
N LYS A 175 -6.19 -5.84 -7.75
CA LYS A 175 -5.46 -5.76 -6.47
C LYS A 175 -6.41 -5.81 -5.26
N MET A 176 -7.53 -5.11 -5.32
CA MET A 176 -8.50 -5.03 -4.22
C MET A 176 -9.23 -6.35 -4.03
N SER A 177 -9.66 -6.99 -5.11
CA SER A 177 -10.29 -8.31 -5.06
C SER A 177 -9.38 -9.36 -4.42
N ARG A 178 -8.09 -9.36 -4.79
CA ARG A 178 -7.08 -10.22 -4.13
C ARG A 178 -6.89 -9.85 -2.66
N SER A 179 -6.90 -8.56 -2.32
CA SER A 179 -6.70 -8.10 -0.94
C SER A 179 -7.78 -8.61 0.00
N ILE A 180 -9.05 -8.66 -0.43
CA ILE A 180 -10.16 -9.22 0.36
C ILE A 180 -9.85 -10.65 0.78
N MET A 181 -9.39 -11.49 -0.15
CA MET A 181 -9.06 -12.89 0.14
C MET A 181 -7.87 -13.02 1.10
N ILE A 182 -6.75 -12.36 0.79
CA ILE A 182 -5.51 -12.52 1.57
C ILE A 182 -5.66 -11.95 2.98
N LYS A 183 -6.24 -10.75 3.11
CA LYS A 183 -6.46 -10.10 4.41
C LYS A 183 -7.62 -10.73 5.18
N GLY A 184 -8.61 -11.28 4.47
CA GLY A 184 -9.67 -12.09 5.07
C GLY A 184 -9.11 -13.33 5.76
N LEU A 185 -8.21 -14.05 5.09
CA LEU A 185 -7.57 -15.21 5.70
C LEU A 185 -6.72 -14.84 6.93
N GLU A 186 -6.02 -13.71 6.91
CA GLU A 186 -5.31 -13.20 8.09
C GLU A 186 -6.24 -12.95 9.27
N ALA A 187 -7.37 -12.26 9.04
CA ALA A 187 -8.33 -11.95 10.10
C ALA A 187 -9.00 -13.22 10.64
N LEU A 188 -9.40 -14.15 9.76
CA LEU A 188 -9.98 -15.43 10.12
C LEU A 188 -9.00 -16.28 10.94
N VAL A 189 -7.73 -16.36 10.53
CA VAL A 189 -6.71 -17.10 11.28
C VAL A 189 -6.49 -16.50 12.65
N ILE A 190 -6.33 -15.17 12.76
CA ILE A 190 -6.14 -14.52 14.05
C ILE A 190 -7.34 -14.78 14.97
N GLU A 191 -8.56 -14.67 14.47
CA GLU A 191 -9.78 -14.93 15.24
C GLU A 191 -9.93 -16.40 15.64
N SER A 192 -9.88 -17.30 14.67
CA SER A 192 -10.07 -18.73 14.87
C SER A 192 -9.00 -19.33 15.76
N TYR A 193 -7.73 -18.98 15.55
CA TYR A 193 -6.62 -19.58 16.30
C TYR A 193 -6.61 -19.08 17.74
N THR A 194 -6.81 -17.77 17.94
CA THR A 194 -6.90 -17.21 19.30
C THR A 194 -8.09 -17.82 20.05
N THR A 195 -9.21 -18.04 19.37
CA THR A 195 -10.41 -18.67 19.95
C THR A 195 -10.14 -20.14 20.30
N ALA A 196 -9.61 -20.92 19.37
CA ALA A 196 -9.28 -22.33 19.58
C ALA A 196 -8.28 -22.48 20.74
N ARG A 197 -7.25 -21.63 20.79
CA ARG A 197 -6.26 -21.60 21.87
C ARG A 197 -6.86 -21.26 23.23
N ARG A 198 -7.81 -20.31 23.28
CA ARG A 198 -8.54 -20.00 24.51
C ARG A 198 -9.36 -21.18 25.04
N TYR A 199 -9.92 -22.00 24.14
CA TYR A 199 -10.62 -23.23 24.50
C TYR A 199 -9.70 -24.45 24.67
N GLY A 200 -8.42 -24.34 24.33
CA GLY A 200 -7.46 -25.46 24.35
C GLY A 200 -7.73 -26.54 23.31
N VAL A 201 -8.33 -26.19 22.16
CA VAL A 201 -8.74 -27.13 21.11
C VAL A 201 -7.96 -26.99 19.80
N GLU A 202 -6.93 -26.14 19.74
CA GLU A 202 -6.17 -25.87 18.52
C GLU A 202 -5.55 -27.13 17.89
N ALA A 203 -5.11 -28.08 18.72
CA ALA A 203 -4.53 -29.34 18.27
C ALA A 203 -5.55 -30.25 17.54
N HIS A 204 -6.85 -30.05 17.77
CA HIS A 204 -7.91 -30.72 17.04
C HIS A 204 -8.39 -29.90 15.83
N VAL A 205 -8.31 -28.57 15.89
CA VAL A 205 -8.78 -27.68 14.80
C VAL A 205 -7.80 -27.66 13.63
N LEU A 206 -6.50 -27.40 13.87
CA LEU A 206 -5.54 -27.18 12.79
C LEU A 206 -5.40 -28.37 11.82
N PRO A 207 -5.41 -29.65 12.28
CA PRO A 207 -5.42 -30.79 11.37
C PRO A 207 -6.61 -30.82 10.40
N THR A 208 -7.81 -30.43 10.86
CA THR A 208 -9.02 -30.39 9.99
C THR A 208 -8.93 -29.30 8.92
N LEU A 209 -8.22 -28.19 9.20
CA LEU A 209 -7.94 -27.17 8.19
C LEU A 209 -6.94 -27.69 7.14
N ALA A 210 -5.95 -28.47 7.58
CA ALA A 210 -5.00 -29.13 6.68
C ALA A 210 -5.67 -30.19 5.80
N GLU A 211 -6.64 -30.95 6.31
CA GLU A 211 -7.44 -31.87 5.49
C GLU A 211 -8.20 -31.15 4.38
N THR A 212 -8.75 -29.97 4.68
CA THR A 212 -9.51 -29.16 3.71
C THR A 212 -8.59 -28.47 2.69
N PHE A 213 -7.44 -27.95 3.15
CA PHE A 213 -6.46 -27.23 2.33
C PHE A 213 -5.04 -27.75 2.58
N PRO A 214 -4.68 -28.93 2.03
CA PRO A 214 -3.45 -29.64 2.38
C PRO A 214 -2.17 -28.99 1.86
N GLN A 215 -2.29 -27.99 0.99
CA GLN A 215 -1.17 -27.22 0.45
C GLN A 215 -0.72 -26.09 1.39
N ILE A 216 -1.52 -25.77 2.41
CA ILE A 216 -1.22 -24.73 3.39
C ILE A 216 -0.60 -25.37 4.62
N ASP A 217 0.63 -24.97 4.93
CA ASP A 217 1.24 -25.21 6.25
C ASP A 217 0.58 -24.27 7.26
N TRP A 218 -0.48 -24.73 7.91
CA TRP A 218 -1.34 -23.92 8.79
C TRP A 218 -0.64 -23.38 10.05
N GLU A 219 0.41 -24.05 10.51
CA GLU A 219 1.24 -23.57 11.63
C GLU A 219 2.10 -22.39 11.18
N ARG A 220 2.87 -22.59 10.10
CA ARG A 220 3.74 -21.55 9.55
C ARG A 220 2.95 -20.37 9.01
N GLN A 221 1.84 -20.65 8.33
CA GLN A 221 0.97 -19.64 7.76
C GLN A 221 0.28 -18.83 8.86
N GLY A 222 -0.09 -19.48 9.98
CA GLY A 222 -0.54 -18.83 11.20
C GLY A 222 0.45 -17.80 11.72
N ALA A 223 1.69 -18.22 11.99
CA ALA A 223 2.74 -17.34 12.50
C ALA A 223 3.01 -16.15 11.56
N TYR A 224 3.00 -16.41 10.26
CA TYR A 224 3.12 -15.36 9.26
C TYR A 224 1.97 -14.35 9.32
N PHE A 225 0.71 -14.78 9.40
CA PHE A 225 -0.41 -13.85 9.45
C PHE A 225 -0.46 -13.01 10.73
N PHE A 226 -0.22 -13.61 11.89
CA PHE A 226 -0.11 -12.86 13.14
C PHE A 226 0.98 -11.80 13.06
N SER A 227 2.20 -12.18 12.67
CA SER A 227 3.32 -11.22 12.59
C SER A 227 3.03 -10.08 11.61
N ARG A 228 2.44 -10.36 10.44
CA ARG A 228 2.10 -9.31 9.45
C ARG A 228 1.06 -8.32 9.97
N VAL A 229 0.03 -8.78 10.68
CA VAL A 229 -1.00 -7.89 11.22
C VAL A 229 -0.49 -7.13 12.45
N VAL A 230 0.34 -7.73 13.30
CA VAL A 230 0.98 -7.01 14.41
C VAL A 230 1.92 -5.91 13.91
N GLN A 231 2.77 -6.22 12.93
CA GLN A 231 3.74 -5.25 12.39
C GLN A 231 3.10 -4.14 11.55
N HIS A 232 2.02 -4.43 10.83
CA HIS A 232 1.48 -3.52 9.81
C HIS A 232 -0.02 -3.27 9.89
N GLY A 233 -0.69 -3.70 10.96
CA GLY A 233 -2.16 -3.75 11.05
C GLY A 233 -2.86 -2.43 10.71
N LYS A 234 -2.32 -1.28 11.14
CA LYS A 234 -2.88 0.04 10.81
C LYS A 234 -2.99 0.26 9.31
N ARG A 235 -1.87 0.07 8.58
CA ARG A 235 -1.83 0.21 7.12
C ARG A 235 -2.73 -0.84 6.45
N ARG A 236 -2.75 -2.07 6.95
CA ARG A 236 -3.59 -3.14 6.38
C ARG A 236 -5.08 -2.84 6.53
N ALA A 237 -5.48 -2.28 7.67
CA ALA A 237 -6.84 -1.84 7.92
C ALA A 237 -7.25 -0.70 6.98
N GLU A 238 -6.39 0.30 6.77
CA GLU A 238 -6.61 1.36 5.77
C GLU A 238 -6.82 0.77 4.36
N GLU A 239 -5.99 -0.19 3.94
CA GLU A 239 -6.17 -0.89 2.66
C GLU A 239 -7.49 -1.69 2.60
N MET A 240 -7.96 -2.24 3.72
CA MET A 240 -9.25 -2.94 3.76
C MET A 240 -10.45 -2.02 3.76
N ARG A 241 -10.32 -0.78 4.27
CA ARG A 241 -11.37 0.24 4.11
C ARG A 241 -11.56 0.62 2.64
N GLU A 242 -10.48 0.64 1.86
CA GLU A 242 -10.52 0.83 0.40
C GLU A 242 -11.06 -0.40 -0.33
N ALA A 243 -10.74 -1.60 0.13
CA ALA A 243 -11.37 -2.82 -0.38
C ALA A 243 -12.88 -2.85 -0.09
N ALA A 244 -13.31 -2.39 1.09
CA ALA A 244 -14.73 -2.22 1.43
C ALA A 244 -15.40 -1.18 0.53
N GLN A 245 -14.72 -0.08 0.22
CA GLN A 245 -15.21 0.89 -0.76
C GLN A 245 -15.34 0.27 -2.15
N THR A 246 -14.38 -0.55 -2.57
CA THR A 246 -14.44 -1.28 -3.85
C THR A 246 -15.65 -2.21 -3.93
N VAL A 247 -16.00 -2.88 -2.82
CA VAL A 247 -17.20 -3.73 -2.76
C VAL A 247 -18.49 -2.91 -2.81
N ARG A 248 -18.52 -1.73 -2.17
CA ARG A 248 -19.67 -0.80 -2.30
C ARG A 248 -19.85 -0.32 -3.73
N GLU A 249 -18.75 -0.04 -4.43
CA GLU A 249 -18.76 0.40 -5.84
C GLU A 249 -19.36 -0.66 -6.79
N THR A 250 -19.35 -1.94 -6.41
CA THR A 250 -20.02 -3.01 -7.18
C THR A 250 -21.50 -3.21 -6.78
N GLY A 251 -22.02 -2.42 -5.84
CA GLY A 251 -23.41 -2.47 -5.38
C GLY A 251 -23.67 -3.44 -4.22
N PHE A 252 -22.62 -3.95 -3.56
CA PHE A 252 -22.75 -4.88 -2.44
C PHE A 252 -22.39 -4.24 -1.10
N GLU A 253 -23.03 -4.70 -0.03
CA GLU A 253 -22.67 -4.33 1.34
C GLU A 253 -21.34 -5.03 1.72
N PRO A 254 -20.31 -4.30 2.17
CA PRO A 254 -18.96 -4.84 2.36
C PRO A 254 -18.76 -5.52 3.73
N PHE A 255 -19.67 -6.40 4.14
CA PHE A 255 -19.67 -7.04 5.46
C PHE A 255 -18.29 -7.57 5.87
N MET A 256 -17.69 -8.40 5.02
CA MET A 256 -16.40 -9.02 5.32
C MET A 256 -15.27 -7.99 5.27
N ALA A 257 -15.21 -7.16 4.23
CA ALA A 257 -14.11 -6.22 4.08
C ALA A 257 -14.05 -5.19 5.22
N ALA A 258 -15.21 -4.74 5.69
CA ALA A 258 -15.32 -3.86 6.86
C ALA A 258 -14.87 -4.58 8.15
N ALA A 259 -15.39 -5.77 8.44
CA ALA A 259 -15.02 -6.53 9.64
C ALA A 259 -13.52 -6.87 9.69
N ILE A 260 -12.93 -7.21 8.54
CA ILE A 260 -11.48 -7.46 8.43
C ILE A 260 -10.69 -6.18 8.75
N ALA A 261 -11.13 -5.02 8.25
CA ALA A 261 -10.47 -3.75 8.56
C ALA A 261 -10.48 -3.47 10.06
N ASP A 262 -11.63 -3.65 10.72
CA ASP A 262 -11.79 -3.45 12.15
C ASP A 262 -10.93 -4.40 12.97
N LYS A 263 -10.87 -5.68 12.58
CA LYS A 263 -10.00 -6.68 13.21
C LYS A 263 -8.53 -6.27 13.14
N GLN A 264 -8.06 -5.86 11.97
CA GLN A 264 -6.65 -5.48 11.77
C GLN A 264 -6.30 -4.19 12.50
N ASP A 265 -7.23 -3.22 12.56
CA ASP A 265 -7.02 -1.98 13.31
C ASP A 265 -7.01 -2.24 14.81
N TRP A 266 -7.89 -3.12 15.30
CA TRP A 266 -7.89 -3.54 16.71
C TRP A 266 -6.57 -4.21 17.10
N VAL A 267 -6.04 -5.15 16.30
CA VAL A 267 -4.71 -5.75 16.56
C VAL A 267 -3.62 -4.67 16.55
N ALA A 268 -3.69 -3.71 15.62
CA ALA A 268 -2.75 -2.61 15.57
C ALA A 268 -2.82 -1.70 16.81
N GLN A 269 -4.00 -1.53 17.41
CA GLN A 269 -4.17 -0.82 18.68
C GLN A 269 -3.47 -1.57 19.81
N GLN A 270 -3.66 -2.88 19.91
CA GLN A 270 -2.95 -3.70 20.91
C GLN A 270 -1.43 -3.66 20.73
N ALA A 271 -0.94 -3.68 19.49
CA ALA A 271 0.50 -3.55 19.23
C ALA A 271 1.08 -2.21 19.74
N ARG A 272 0.32 -1.11 19.63
CA ARG A 272 0.74 0.21 20.13
C ARG A 272 0.83 0.30 21.65
N THR A 273 0.16 -0.58 22.39
CA THR A 273 0.28 -0.63 23.87
C THR A 273 1.50 -1.43 24.33
N GLY A 274 2.33 -1.93 23.41
CA GLY A 274 3.46 -2.82 23.72
C GLY A 274 3.06 -4.26 24.01
N LEU A 275 1.80 -4.66 23.72
CA LEU A 275 1.30 -5.99 24.06
C LEU A 275 2.15 -7.12 23.47
N PHE A 276 2.71 -6.90 22.29
CA PHE A 276 3.52 -7.87 21.54
C PHE A 276 5.03 -7.63 21.67
N ASP A 277 5.48 -6.82 22.62
CA ASP A 277 6.90 -6.58 22.83
C ASP A 277 7.66 -7.89 23.08
N GLY A 278 8.81 -8.02 22.40
CA GLY A 278 9.65 -9.21 22.41
C GLY A 278 9.27 -10.29 21.39
N LEU A 279 8.16 -10.14 20.65
CA LEU A 279 7.79 -11.05 19.56
C LEU A 279 8.30 -10.53 18.21
N ASP A 280 8.69 -11.44 17.32
CA ASP A 280 9.16 -11.13 15.98
C ASP A 280 8.57 -12.07 14.92
N GLY A 281 8.90 -11.86 13.64
CA GLY A 281 8.36 -12.66 12.54
C GLY A 281 8.70 -14.16 12.56
N LYS A 282 9.51 -14.63 13.51
CA LYS A 282 9.84 -16.03 13.74
C LYS A 282 9.14 -16.61 14.97
N SER A 283 8.49 -15.77 15.79
CA SER A 283 7.71 -16.23 16.93
C SER A 283 6.55 -17.14 16.47
N PRO A 284 6.28 -18.25 17.19
CA PRO A 284 5.11 -19.08 16.93
C PRO A 284 3.82 -18.29 17.11
N TRP A 285 2.76 -18.64 16.38
CA TRP A 285 1.48 -17.90 16.44
C TRP A 285 0.85 -17.97 17.83
N GLN A 286 1.12 -19.05 18.55
CA GLN A 286 0.70 -19.32 19.92
C GLN A 286 1.09 -18.18 20.87
N ASP A 287 2.31 -17.66 20.75
CA ASP A 287 2.80 -16.58 21.61
C ASP A 287 1.97 -15.30 21.42
N TYR A 288 1.63 -14.97 20.16
CA TYR A 288 0.77 -13.83 19.87
C TYR A 288 -0.64 -14.02 20.42
N ALA A 289 -1.22 -15.20 20.23
CA ALA A 289 -2.55 -15.53 20.72
C ALA A 289 -2.61 -15.48 22.26
N ASP A 290 -1.58 -15.97 22.96
CA ASP A 290 -1.48 -15.90 24.43
C ASP A 290 -1.48 -14.46 24.95
N ARG A 291 -0.74 -13.56 24.29
CA ARG A 291 -0.75 -12.14 24.65
C ARG A 291 -2.15 -11.53 24.52
N LEU A 292 -2.86 -11.85 23.43
CA LEU A 292 -4.23 -11.39 23.22
C LEU A 292 -5.21 -11.94 24.27
N ILE A 293 -5.10 -13.22 24.61
CA ILE A 293 -5.94 -13.86 25.63
C ILE A 293 -5.67 -13.23 27.00
N GLY A 294 -4.41 -13.02 27.37
CA GLY A 294 -4.01 -12.41 28.63
C GLY A 294 -4.49 -10.96 28.78
N ALA A 295 -4.44 -10.15 27.72
CA ALA A 295 -4.95 -8.78 27.74
C ALA A 295 -6.46 -8.71 27.99
N GLY A 296 -7.23 -9.65 27.43
CA GLY A 296 -8.68 -9.71 27.62
C GLY A 296 -9.13 -10.07 29.03
N GLN A 297 -8.24 -10.59 29.88
CA GLN A 297 -8.55 -10.93 31.28
C GLN A 297 -8.34 -9.75 32.25
N GLY A 298 -7.71 -8.65 31.80
CA GLY A 298 -7.44 -7.47 32.63
C GLY A 298 -8.53 -6.41 32.65
N GLY A 299 -9.59 -6.56 31.82
CA GLY A 299 -10.69 -5.59 31.68
C GLY A 299 -11.93 -5.88 32.53
N GLU A 300 -11.96 -7.01 33.24
CA GLU A 300 -12.97 -7.32 34.26
C GLU A 300 -12.32 -7.21 35.65
N LYS A 301 -12.14 -5.98 36.13
CA LYS A 301 -12.01 -5.66 37.55
C LYS A 301 -12.72 -4.36 37.86
#